data_AF-A0A6B0WZK3-F1
#
_entry.id   AF-A0A6B0WZK3-F1
#
_cell.length_a   1.000
_cell.length_b   1.000
_cell.length_c   1.000
_cell.angle_alpha   90.00
_cell.angle_beta   90.00
_cell.angle_gamma   90.00
#
_symmetry.space_group_name_H-M   'P 1'
#
loop_
_entity.id
_entity.type
_entity.pdbx_description
1 polymer ?
#
loop_
_entity_poly.entity_id
_entity_poly.type
_entity_poly.pdbx_seq_one_letter_code
_entity_poly.pdbx_strand_id
1 'polypeptide(L)' 'MGLTEEERFRFDLTGFMVRPAILSKDEVAAIVDQIDRIKHNSESLPPEHRAVPGGPASVLIDHPK' A
#
# COMPACT_ATOMS: atom_id res chain seq x y z
N MET A 1 -8.36 -3.61 11.68
CA MET A 1 -9.28 -4.76 11.90
C MET A 1 -8.45 -6.04 11.87
N GLY A 2 -8.81 -7.06 12.64
CA GLY A 2 -8.06 -8.33 12.67
C GLY A 2 -8.50 -9.31 11.58
N LEU A 3 -7.80 -10.44 11.47
CA LEU A 3 -8.23 -11.57 10.63
C LEU A 3 -9.63 -12.05 11.03
N THR A 4 -10.47 -12.37 10.03
CA THR A 4 -11.70 -13.12 10.29
C THR A 4 -11.37 -14.51 10.82
N GLU A 5 -12.35 -15.22 11.37
CA GLU A 5 -12.16 -16.59 11.85
C GLU A 5 -11.76 -17.55 10.71
N GLU A 6 -12.37 -17.39 9.53
CA GLU A 6 -12.02 -18.16 8.34
C GLU A 6 -10.59 -17.88 7.85
N GLU A 7 -10.19 -16.61 7.83
CA GLU A 7 -8.83 -16.22 7.42
C GLU A 7 -7.78 -16.74 8.41
N ARG A 8 -8.08 -16.69 9.71
CA ARG A 8 -7.23 -17.25 10.76
C ARG A 8 -7.09 -18.75 10.61
N PHE A 9 -8.18 -19.47 10.39
CA PHE A 9 -8.13 -20.90 10.14
C PHE A 9 -7.30 -21.25 8.89
N ARG A 10 -7.48 -20.50 7.79
CA ARG A 10 -6.67 -20.70 6.57
C ARG A 10 -5.20 -20.41 6.81
N PHE A 11 -4.87 -19.36 7.54
CA PHE A 11 -3.51 -19.03 7.92
C PHE A 11 -2.89 -20.12 8.80
N ASP A 12 -3.62 -20.61 9.82
CA ASP A 12 -3.16 -21.69 10.70
C ASP A 12 -2.91 -22.99 9.92
N LEU A 13 -3.75 -23.28 8.91
CA LEU A 13 -3.62 -24.48 8.10
C LEU A 13 -2.47 -24.41 7.08
N THR A 14 -2.23 -23.24 6.47
CA THR A 14 -1.33 -23.10 5.31
C THR A 14 -0.05 -22.32 5.60
N GLY A 15 0.02 -21.63 6.74
CA GLY A 15 1.12 -20.76 7.13
C GLY A 15 1.15 -19.40 6.41
N PHE A 16 0.23 -19.14 5.47
CA PHE A 16 0.12 -17.87 4.76
C PHE A 16 -1.32 -17.59 4.33
N MET A 17 -1.60 -16.36 3.91
CA MET A 17 -2.86 -16.05 3.23
C MET A 17 -2.65 -14.93 2.21
N VAL A 18 -3.49 -14.90 1.19
CA VAL A 18 -3.47 -13.86 0.16
C VAL A 18 -4.83 -13.18 0.15
N ARG A 19 -4.85 -11.87 0.41
CA ARG A 19 -6.01 -11.02 0.16
C ARG A 19 -5.86 -10.38 -1.22
N PRO A 20 -6.71 -10.73 -2.21
CA PRO A 20 -6.63 -10.11 -3.51
C PRO A 20 -7.07 -8.65 -3.43
N ALA A 21 -6.42 -7.78 -4.21
CA ALA A 21 -6.84 -6.39 -4.42
C ALA A 21 -7.09 -5.59 -3.12
N ILE A 22 -6.18 -5.72 -2.13
CA ILE A 22 -6.19 -4.90 -0.91
C ILE A 22 -6.21 -3.40 -1.22
N LEU A 23 -5.50 -3.00 -2.27
CA LEU A 23 -5.50 -1.64 -2.78
C LEU A 23 -6.48 -1.54 -3.95
N SER A 24 -7.29 -0.48 -3.93
CA SER A 24 -8.11 -0.08 -5.06
C SER A 24 -7.23 0.36 -6.25
N LYS A 25 -7.81 0.39 -7.45
CA LYS A 25 -7.11 0.84 -8.65
C LYS A 25 -6.63 2.30 -8.51
N ASP A 26 -7.39 3.14 -7.84
CA ASP A 26 -7.06 4.56 -7.65
C ASP A 26 -5.91 4.75 -6.66
N GLU A 27 -5.89 3.96 -5.56
CA GLU A 27 -4.75 3.93 -4.62
C GLU A 27 -3.47 3.49 -5.35
N VAL A 28 -3.55 2.45 -6.18
CA VAL A 28 -2.41 1.99 -6.99
C VAL A 28 -1.95 3.07 -7.97
N ALA A 29 -2.86 3.69 -8.70
CA ALA A 29 -2.53 4.73 -9.68
C ALA A 29 -1.85 5.94 -9.03
N ALA A 30 -2.33 6.37 -7.85
CA ALA A 30 -1.74 7.48 -7.10
C ALA A 30 -0.32 7.16 -6.60
N ILE A 31 -0.07 5.92 -6.16
CA ILE A 31 1.27 5.46 -5.76
C ILE A 31 2.23 5.45 -6.96
N VAL A 32 1.77 4.95 -8.11
CA VAL A 32 2.58 4.92 -9.33
C VAL A 32 2.93 6.34 -9.80
N ASP A 33 1.96 7.26 -9.84
CA ASP A 33 2.20 8.68 -10.17
C ASP A 33 3.23 9.32 -9.22
N GLN A 34 3.09 9.08 -7.92
CA GLN A 34 4.04 9.59 -6.95
C GLN A 34 5.46 9.08 -7.22
N ILE A 35 5.64 7.77 -7.45
CA ILE A 35 6.96 7.17 -7.70
C ILE A 35 7.58 7.74 -8.99
N ASP A 36 6.78 7.91 -10.05
CA ASP A 36 7.23 8.51 -11.29
C ASP A 36 7.73 9.95 -11.06
N ARG A 37 6.96 10.75 -10.33
CA ARG A 37 7.33 12.13 -9.99
C ARG A 37 8.52 12.21 -9.06
N ILE A 38 8.70 11.31 -8.10
CA ILE A 38 9.92 11.24 -7.28
C ILE A 38 11.16 11.10 -8.17
N LYS A 39 11.07 10.26 -9.21
CA LYS A 39 12.20 9.96 -10.09
C LYS A 39 12.48 11.05 -11.12
N HIS A 40 11.43 11.64 -11.70
CA HIS A 40 11.57 12.51 -12.86
C HIS A 40 11.31 14.00 -12.57
N ASN A 41 10.58 14.33 -11.49
CA ASN A 41 10.21 15.70 -11.15
C ASN A 41 9.90 15.87 -9.64
N SER A 42 10.88 15.58 -8.78
CA SER A 42 10.65 15.51 -7.33
C SER A 42 10.21 16.84 -6.72
N GLU A 43 10.67 17.96 -7.28
CA GLU A 43 10.32 19.30 -6.80
C GLU A 43 8.83 19.63 -6.97
N SER A 44 8.14 18.94 -7.88
CA SER A 44 6.68 19.06 -8.03
C SER A 44 5.89 18.51 -6.83
N LEU A 45 6.51 17.69 -5.98
CA LEU A 45 5.91 17.12 -4.78
C LEU A 45 6.26 17.94 -3.52
N PRO A 46 5.38 17.97 -2.50
CA PRO A 46 5.75 18.45 -1.17
C PRO A 46 7.00 17.71 -0.65
N PRO A 47 7.92 18.38 0.08
CA PRO A 47 9.16 17.77 0.57
C PRO A 47 8.97 16.40 1.26
N GLU A 48 7.93 16.27 2.09
CA GLU A 48 7.55 15.07 2.82
C GLU A 48 7.06 13.91 1.93
N HIS A 49 6.70 14.18 0.67
CA HIS A 49 6.22 13.18 -0.30
C HIS A 49 7.27 12.78 -1.33
N ARG A 50 8.47 13.39 -1.29
CA ARG A 50 9.57 13.13 -2.25
C ARG A 50 10.31 11.81 -2.03
N ALA A 51 9.91 11.05 -1.03
CA ALA A 51 10.42 9.72 -0.74
C ALA A 51 9.29 8.79 -0.30
N VAL A 52 9.43 7.50 -0.56
CA VAL A 52 8.54 6.47 -0.01
C VAL A 52 8.97 6.14 1.43
N PRO A 53 8.02 5.84 2.34
CA PRO A 53 6.57 5.77 2.14
C PRO A 53 5.80 7.08 2.50
N GLY A 54 6.22 8.25 2.03
CA GLY A 54 5.42 9.49 2.16
C GLY A 54 4.25 9.55 1.17
N GLY A 55 3.37 10.55 1.28
CA GLY A 55 2.33 10.85 0.28
C GLY A 55 1.35 9.69 0.02
N PRO A 56 0.91 9.47 -1.23
CA PRO A 56 0.08 8.31 -1.60
C PRO A 56 0.61 6.95 -1.11
N ALA A 57 1.92 6.74 -1.09
CA ALA A 57 2.55 5.51 -0.60
C ALA A 57 2.46 5.33 0.93
N SER A 58 2.02 6.33 1.70
CA SER A 58 1.87 6.22 3.16
C SER A 58 0.81 5.18 3.57
N VAL A 59 -0.17 4.89 2.71
CA VAL A 59 -1.16 3.83 2.94
C VAL A 59 -0.51 2.44 3.09
N LEU A 60 0.71 2.26 2.57
CA LEU A 60 1.46 1.00 2.65
C LEU A 60 2.13 0.79 4.02
N ILE A 61 2.22 1.85 4.84
CA ILE A 61 2.75 1.76 6.21
C ILE A 61 1.69 1.22 7.16
N ASP A 62 0.42 1.55 6.89
CA ASP A 62 -0.68 1.06 7.70
C ASP A 62 -0.99 -0.40 7.38
N HIS A 63 -1.55 -1.12 8.35
CA HIS A 63 -1.92 -2.51 8.16
C HIS A 63 -2.99 -2.59 7.07
N PRO A 64 -2.94 -3.62 6.20
CA PRO A 64 -3.95 -3.81 5.17
C PRO A 64 -5.34 -3.83 5.80
N LYS A 65 -6.29 -3.11 5.17
CA LYS A 65 -7.71 -3.08 5.57
C LYS A 65 -8.29 -4.49 5.69
#